data_AF-A0A924IFY2-F1
#
_entry.id   AF-A0A924IFY2-F1
#
_cell.length_a   1.000
_cell.length_b   1.000
_cell.length_c   1.000
_cell.angle_alpha   90.00
_cell.angle_beta   90.00
_cell.angle_gamma   90.00
#
_symmetry.space_group_name_H-M   'P 1'
#
loop_
_entity.id
_entity.type
_entity.pdbx_description
1 polymer ?
#
loop_
_entity_poly.entity_id
_entity_poly.type
_entity_poly.pdbx_seq_one_letter_code
_entity_poly.pdbx_strand_id
1 'polypeptide(L)'
;MKMFFNQIKEFITESAGDPRIPLRDKKVVMGILIILILRILFIPDWIPYFGILDILFLIGIVLDYFFGVIDQNLLLSHYPWGMKSFARIRRFSLFIAFFAPNFIKDNLWEYTKDPF
;
A
#
# COMPACT_ATOMS: atom_id res chain seq x y z
N MET A 1 17.85 10.88 6.17
CA MET A 1 16.56 10.38 6.72
C MET A 1 15.41 11.36 6.52
N LYS A 2 15.49 12.63 6.98
CA LYS A 2 14.42 13.65 6.78
C LYS A 2 13.93 13.78 5.33
N MET A 3 14.84 13.79 4.35
CA MET A 3 14.50 13.91 2.94
C MET A 3 13.69 12.72 2.40
N PHE A 4 13.94 11.50 2.91
CA PHE A 4 13.21 10.30 2.53
C PHE A 4 11.77 10.30 3.06
N PHE A 5 11.59 10.69 4.32
CA PHE A 5 10.26 10.85 4.91
C PHE A 5 9.42 11.92 4.20
N ASN A 6 10.05 13.03 3.77
CA ASN A 6 9.37 14.05 2.98
C ASN A 6 8.91 13.51 1.62
N GLN A 7 9.77 12.76 0.91
CA GLN A 7 9.39 12.13 -0.36
C GLN A 7 8.25 11.11 -0.19
N ILE A 8 8.23 10.37 0.93
CA ILE A 8 7.12 9.46 1.24
C ILE A 8 5.84 10.25 1.44
N LYS A 9 5.91 11.33 2.21
CA LYS A 9 4.76 12.18 2.48
C LYS A 9 4.24 12.81 1.20
N GLU A 10 5.10 13.34 0.34
CA GLU A 10 4.74 13.90 -0.96
C GLU A 10 4.09 12.83 -1.84
N PHE A 11 4.74 11.68 -2.02
CA PHE A 11 4.19 10.56 -2.81
C PHE A 11 2.79 10.13 -2.33
N ILE A 12 2.60 9.98 -1.02
CA ILE A 12 1.30 9.62 -0.44
C ILE A 12 0.28 10.73 -0.67
N THR A 13 0.67 12.00 -0.48
CA THR A 13 -0.24 13.15 -0.60
C THR A 13 -0.66 13.38 -2.05
N GLU A 14 0.27 13.28 -2.99
CA GLU A 14 0.01 13.39 -4.43
C GLU A 14 -0.83 12.22 -4.93
N SER A 15 -0.48 10.98 -4.55
CA SER A 15 -1.28 9.80 -4.89
C SER A 15 -2.69 9.87 -4.28
N ALA A 16 -2.83 10.34 -3.04
CA ALA A 16 -4.14 10.53 -2.40
C ALA A 16 -4.93 11.70 -3.02
N GLY A 17 -4.25 12.69 -3.59
CA GLY A 17 -4.85 13.81 -4.30
C GLY A 17 -5.36 13.46 -5.70
N ASP A 18 -4.85 12.38 -6.30
CA ASP A 18 -5.16 12.04 -7.69
C ASP A 18 -6.66 11.70 -7.88
N PRO A 19 -7.40 12.43 -8.73
CA PRO A 19 -8.83 12.20 -8.94
C PRO A 19 -9.15 10.86 -9.62
N ARG A 20 -8.17 10.19 -10.24
CA ARG A 20 -8.36 8.89 -10.91
C ARG A 20 -8.57 7.73 -9.92
N ILE A 21 -8.22 7.93 -8.66
CA ILE A 21 -8.39 6.91 -7.61
C ILE A 21 -9.74 7.13 -6.91
N PRO A 22 -10.63 6.11 -6.87
CA PRO A 22 -11.91 6.16 -6.17
C PRO A 22 -11.77 6.59 -4.72
N LEU A 23 -12.73 7.40 -4.27
CA LEU A 23 -12.74 7.90 -2.90
C LEU A 23 -12.86 6.77 -1.86
N ARG A 24 -13.56 5.68 -2.22
CA ARG A 24 -13.70 4.48 -1.37
C ARG A 24 -12.34 3.86 -1.10
N ASP A 25 -11.53 3.63 -2.13
CA ASP A 25 -10.23 2.98 -1.98
C ASP A 25 -9.27 3.84 -1.17
N LYS A 26 -9.28 5.17 -1.38
CA LYS A 26 -8.52 6.11 -0.54
C LYS A 26 -8.88 5.97 0.93
N LYS A 27 -10.17 5.86 1.25
CA LYS A 27 -10.64 5.66 2.62
C LYS A 27 -10.20 4.30 3.18
N VAL A 28 -10.25 3.24 2.38
CA VAL A 28 -9.78 1.90 2.79
C VAL A 28 -8.30 1.92 3.11
N VAL A 29 -7.46 2.45 2.20
CA VAL A 29 -6.02 2.57 2.42
C VAL A 29 -5.72 3.43 3.65
N MET A 30 -6.40 4.58 3.79
CA MET A 30 -6.21 5.46 4.95
C MET A 30 -6.61 4.76 6.27
N GLY A 31 -7.70 3.99 6.26
CA GLY A 31 -8.12 3.18 7.40
C GLY A 31 -7.07 2.14 7.80
N ILE A 32 -6.52 1.41 6.82
CA ILE A 32 -5.46 0.42 7.07
C ILE A 32 -4.19 1.09 7.62
N LEU A 33 -3.79 2.25 7.08
CA LEU A 33 -2.64 3.00 7.58
C LEU A 33 -2.84 3.47 9.02
N ILE A 34 -4.04 3.96 9.38
CA ILE A 34 -4.37 4.33 10.76
C ILE A 34 -4.27 3.11 11.67
N ILE A 35 -4.83 1.96 11.27
CA ILE A 35 -4.73 0.72 12.04
C ILE A 35 -3.27 0.32 12.24
N LEU A 36 -2.43 0.41 11.20
CA LEU A 36 -1.00 0.13 11.30
C LEU A 36 -0.28 1.05 12.27
N ILE A 37 -0.51 2.36 12.20
CA ILE A 37 0.09 3.34 13.10
C ILE A 37 -0.36 3.09 14.55
N LEU A 38 -1.66 2.90 14.76
CA LEU A 38 -2.22 2.57 16.07
C LEU A 38 -1.57 1.30 16.59
N ARG A 39 -1.40 0.28 15.75
CA ARG A 39 -0.83 -1.00 16.15
C ARG A 39 0.66 -0.89 16.48
N ILE A 40 1.44 -0.14 15.73
CA ILE A 40 2.86 0.13 16.04
C ILE A 40 2.98 0.93 17.35
N LEU A 41 2.06 1.85 17.62
CA LEU A 41 2.08 2.68 18.82
C LEU A 41 1.57 1.95 20.07
N PHE A 42 0.57 1.07 19.93
CA PHE A 42 -0.11 0.39 21.03
C PHE A 42 0.34 -1.05 21.27
N ILE A 43 1.05 -1.72 20.35
CA ILE A 43 1.67 -3.01 20.69
C ILE A 43 2.81 -2.71 21.66
N PRO A 44 2.74 -3.23 22.88
CA PRO A 44 3.85 -3.09 23.79
C PRO A 44 4.78 -4.32 23.56
N ASP A 45 6.08 -4.19 23.82
CA ASP A 45 7.19 -5.09 23.37
C ASP A 45 7.13 -6.59 23.79
N TRP A 46 5.97 -7.11 24.22
CA TRP A 46 5.79 -8.32 25.02
C TRP A 46 5.27 -9.51 24.21
N ILE A 47 4.84 -9.29 22.96
CA ILE A 47 4.31 -10.33 22.06
C ILE A 47 5.36 -10.61 20.98
N PRO A 48 6.24 -11.60 21.18
CA PRO A 48 7.19 -11.97 20.16
C PRO A 48 6.47 -12.72 19.02
N TYR A 49 6.82 -12.37 17.79
CA TYR A 49 6.47 -13.04 16.52
C TYR A 49 5.01 -12.97 16.03
N PHE A 50 4.00 -13.16 16.88
CA PHE A 50 2.60 -13.22 16.41
C PHE A 50 2.04 -11.86 15.98
N GLY A 51 2.44 -10.77 16.63
CA GLY A 51 1.98 -9.41 16.29
C GLY A 51 2.52 -8.89 14.94
N ILE A 52 3.53 -9.54 14.37
CA ILE A 52 4.19 -9.11 13.13
C ILE A 52 3.43 -9.60 11.90
N LEU A 53 2.82 -10.79 11.96
CA LEU A 53 2.09 -11.37 10.84
C LEU A 53 0.90 -10.50 10.42
N ASP A 54 0.15 -9.97 11.38
CA ASP A 54 -0.99 -9.08 11.11
C ASP A 54 -0.54 -7.77 10.44
N ILE A 55 0.58 -7.21 10.87
CA ILE A 55 1.17 -6.00 10.29
C ILE A 55 1.64 -6.28 8.85
N LEU A 56 2.34 -7.39 8.64
CA LEU A 56 2.78 -7.81 7.31
C LEU A 56 1.60 -8.07 6.37
N PHE A 57 0.52 -8.64 6.88
CA PHE A 57 -0.71 -8.85 6.13
C PHE A 57 -1.35 -7.53 5.69
N LEU A 58 -1.52 -6.58 6.61
CA LEU A 58 -2.07 -5.25 6.30
C LEU A 58 -1.20 -4.46 5.33
N ILE A 59 0.12 -4.49 5.51
CA ILE A 59 1.08 -3.91 4.55
C ILE A 59 0.94 -4.60 3.19
N GLY A 60 0.79 -5.92 3.18
CA GLY A 60 0.55 -6.71 1.98
C GLY A 60 -0.67 -6.26 1.19
N ILE A 61 -1.79 -6.05 1.87
CA ILE A 61 -3.04 -5.54 1.26
C ILE A 61 -2.81 -4.17 0.63
N VAL A 62 -2.15 -3.25 1.34
CA VAL A 62 -1.85 -1.91 0.81
C VAL A 62 -0.93 -2.01 -0.40
N LEU A 63 0.13 -2.80 -0.34
CA LEU A 63 1.05 -2.99 -1.46
C LEU A 63 0.36 -3.65 -2.67
N ASP A 64 -0.49 -4.64 -2.44
CA ASP A 64 -1.28 -5.29 -3.49
C ASP A 64 -2.19 -4.28 -4.20
N TYR A 65 -2.82 -3.38 -3.45
CA TYR A 65 -3.57 -2.27 -4.04
C TYR A 65 -2.69 -1.38 -4.92
N PHE A 66 -1.56 -0.90 -4.37
CA PHE A 66 -0.68 0.02 -5.10
C PHE A 66 -0.03 -0.61 -6.35
N PHE A 67 0.38 -1.88 -6.32
CA PHE A 67 1.15 -2.48 -7.42
C PHE A 67 0.36 -3.48 -8.28
N GLY A 68 -0.72 -4.03 -7.75
CA GLY A 68 -1.59 -4.99 -8.43
C GLY A 68 -2.84 -4.34 -9.01
N VAL A 69 -3.51 -3.48 -8.23
CA VAL A 69 -4.81 -2.88 -8.59
C VAL A 69 -4.64 -1.57 -9.34
N ILE A 70 -3.88 -0.61 -8.79
CA ILE A 70 -3.64 0.68 -9.45
C ILE A 70 -2.81 0.50 -10.73
N ASP A 71 -3.12 1.29 -11.77
CA ASP A 71 -2.32 1.31 -12.99
C ASP A 71 -0.86 1.72 -12.72
N GLN A 72 0.07 0.98 -13.34
CA GLN A 72 1.51 1.22 -13.21
C GLN A 72 1.92 2.57 -13.76
N ASN A 73 1.26 3.05 -14.81
CA ASN A 73 1.55 4.37 -15.35
C ASN A 73 1.22 5.48 -14.33
N LEU A 74 0.14 5.29 -13.57
CA LEU A 74 -0.28 6.22 -12.51
C LEU A 74 0.67 6.21 -11.31
N LEU A 75 1.17 5.04 -10.92
CA LEU A 75 2.18 4.97 -9.86
C LEU A 75 3.51 5.57 -10.32
N LEU A 76 3.95 5.23 -11.53
CA LEU A 76 5.22 5.69 -12.07
C LEU A 76 5.25 7.21 -12.26
N SER A 77 4.11 7.85 -12.55
CA SER A 77 4.04 9.30 -12.67
C SER A 77 4.33 10.03 -11.36
N HIS A 78 4.06 9.38 -10.22
CA HIS A 78 4.26 9.97 -8.89
C HIS A 78 5.49 9.40 -8.17
N TYR A 79 6.08 8.28 -8.61
CA TYR A 79 7.11 7.56 -7.86
C TYR A 79 8.51 8.23 -7.89
N PRO A 80 9.02 8.74 -6.75
CA PRO A 80 10.23 9.57 -6.75
C PRO A 80 11.56 8.78 -6.66
N TRP A 81 11.53 7.48 -6.31
CA TRP A 81 12.76 6.71 -5.99
C TRP A 81 13.37 5.90 -7.15
N GLY A 82 12.94 6.19 -8.38
CA GLY A 82 13.50 5.62 -9.61
C GLY A 82 13.09 4.16 -9.91
N MET A 83 13.26 3.78 -11.17
CA MET A 83 12.69 2.55 -11.74
C MET A 83 13.23 1.24 -11.11
N LYS A 84 14.50 1.23 -10.68
CA LYS A 84 15.12 0.06 -10.02
C LYS A 84 14.53 -0.20 -8.63
N SER A 85 14.13 0.84 -7.91
CA SER A 85 13.45 0.71 -6.61
C SER A 85 12.02 0.22 -6.83
N PHE A 86 11.32 0.83 -7.78
CA PHE A 86 9.97 0.43 -8.18
C PHE A 86 9.88 -1.07 -8.51
N ALA A 87 10.78 -1.57 -9.35
CA ALA A 87 10.78 -2.98 -9.76
C ALA A 87 11.03 -3.94 -8.58
N ARG A 88 11.84 -3.55 -7.58
CA ARG A 88 12.06 -4.36 -6.37
C ARG A 88 10.84 -4.40 -5.47
N ILE A 89 10.27 -3.23 -5.18
CA ILE A 89 9.06 -3.15 -4.32
C ILE A 89 7.90 -3.86 -4.99
N ARG A 90 7.74 -3.74 -6.31
CA ARG A 90 6.73 -4.49 -7.06
C ARG A 90 6.89 -6.00 -6.91
N ARG A 91 8.10 -6.55 -7.09
CA ARG A 91 8.33 -8.00 -6.89
C ARG A 91 8.00 -8.43 -5.47
N PHE A 92 8.38 -7.63 -4.48
CA PHE A 92 8.08 -7.91 -3.08
C PHE A 92 6.57 -7.85 -2.82
N SER A 93 5.88 -6.85 -3.36
CA SER A 93 4.42 -6.73 -3.30
C SER A 93 3.73 -7.95 -3.89
N LEU A 94 4.12 -8.39 -5.10
CA LEU A 94 3.54 -9.59 -5.73
C LEU A 94 3.77 -10.85 -4.88
N PHE A 95 4.96 -10.97 -4.27
CA PHE A 95 5.27 -12.08 -3.39
C PHE A 95 4.41 -12.08 -2.11
N ILE A 96 4.20 -10.91 -1.50
CA ILE A 96 3.34 -10.79 -0.31
C ILE A 96 1.86 -10.94 -0.67
N ALA A 97 1.44 -10.39 -1.81
CA ALA A 97 0.09 -10.51 -2.33
C ALA A 97 -0.32 -11.97 -2.56
N PHE A 98 0.63 -12.86 -2.88
CA PHE A 98 0.37 -14.29 -2.97
C PHE A 98 -0.23 -14.89 -1.68
N PHE A 99 0.11 -14.32 -0.52
CA PHE A 99 -0.42 -14.76 0.78
C PHE A 99 -1.78 -14.13 1.13
N ALA A 100 -2.23 -13.11 0.40
CA ALA A 100 -3.54 -12.51 0.62
C ALA A 100 -4.64 -13.30 -0.12
N PRO A 101 -5.69 -13.78 0.57
CA PRO A 101 -6.79 -14.51 -0.07
C PRO A 101 -7.47 -13.70 -1.18
N ASN A 102 -7.69 -14.32 -2.35
CA ASN A 102 -8.26 -13.63 -3.52
C ASN A 102 -9.66 -13.03 -3.26
N PHE A 103 -10.48 -13.67 -2.41
CA PHE A 103 -11.83 -13.17 -2.10
C PHE A 103 -11.83 -11.77 -1.45
N ILE A 104 -10.77 -11.43 -0.71
CA ILE A 104 -10.64 -10.11 -0.08
C ILE A 104 -10.33 -9.08 -1.16
N LYS A 105 -9.46 -9.42 -2.10
CA LYS A 105 -9.02 -8.53 -3.18
C LYS A 105 -10.17 -8.15 -4.10
N ASP A 106 -11.00 -9.13 -4.46
CA ASP A 106 -12.07 -8.94 -5.44
C ASP A 106 -13.24 -8.09 -4.91
N ASN A 107 -13.43 -8.02 -3.59
CA ASN A 107 -14.54 -7.27 -2.98
C ASN A 107 -14.11 -5.99 -2.25
N LEU A 108 -12.84 -5.84 -1.90
CA LEU A 108 -12.36 -4.71 -1.10
C LEU A 108 -12.21 -3.44 -1.93
N TRP A 109 -11.73 -3.57 -3.17
CA TRP A 109 -11.35 -2.46 -4.04
C TRP A 109 -12.44 -2.13 -5.06
N GLU A 110 -12.66 -0.84 -5.29
CA GLU A 110 -13.58 -0.33 -6.31
C GLU A 110 -12.84 0.06 -7.60
N TYR A 111 -11.54 0.34 -7.52
CA TYR A 111 -10.73 0.65 -8.69
C TYR A 111 -10.71 -0.52 -9.68
N THR A 112 -11.37 -0.30 -10.81
CA THR A 112 -11.29 -1.17 -11.96
C THR A 112 -10.21 -0.62 -12.87
N LYS A 113 -9.17 -1.42 -13.11
CA LYS A 113 -8.06 -1.05 -13.98
C LYS A 113 -8.60 -0.65 -15.36
N ASP A 114 -8.21 0.51 -15.87
CA ASP A 114 -8.61 0.95 -17.22
C ASP A 114 -8.19 -0.13 -18.24
N PRO A 115 -9.08 -0.59 -19.14
CA PRO A 115 -8.81 -1.71 -20.05
C PRO A 115 -7.91 -1.37 -21.25
N PHE A 116 -7.17 -0.25 -21.19
CA PHE A 116 -6.42 0.30 -22.34
C PHE A 116 -4.92 0.08 -22.21
#